data_AF-A0A0F7IGB8-F1
#
_entry.id   AF-A0A0F7IGB8-F1
#
_cell.length_a   1.000
_cell.length_b   1.000
_cell.length_c   1.000
_cell.angle_alpha   90.00
_cell.angle_beta   90.00
_cell.angle_gamma   90.00
#
_symmetry.space_group_name_H-M   'P 1'
#
loop_
_entity.id
_entity.type
_entity.pdbx_description
1 polymer ?
#
loop_
_entity_poly.entity_id
_entity_poly.type
_entity_poly.pdbx_seq_one_letter_code
_entity_poly.pdbx_strand_id
1 'polypeptide(L)'
;MNEGMAKYYEMLRKNEDFFRNAKRIAAEIKERAEKILGDCEVFIVGSYARGEHTLSSDLDILIVSDRIPERFSFEWYVEFVRTLTDDDRINIHPVCRKKFRDVEKAYTPRIRV
;
A
#
# COMPACT_ATOMS: atom_id res chain seq x y z
N MET A 1 28.43 -1.32 -21.79
CA MET A 1 27.56 -0.79 -20.72
C MET A 1 28.31 -0.94 -19.41
N ASN A 2 28.49 0.11 -18.61
CA ASN A 2 29.17 -0.02 -17.32
C ASN A 2 28.24 -0.70 -16.29
N GLU A 3 28.81 -1.26 -15.22
CA GLU A 3 28.05 -2.02 -14.22
C GLU A 3 26.94 -1.21 -13.55
N GLY A 4 27.16 0.09 -13.34
CA GLY A 4 26.16 1.00 -12.76
C GLY A 4 24.91 1.13 -13.63
N MET A 5 25.08 1.31 -14.94
CA MET A 5 23.95 1.37 -15.87
C MET A 5 23.21 0.05 -15.96
N ALA A 6 23.92 -1.08 -15.90
CA ALA A 6 23.29 -2.41 -15.89
C ALA A 6 22.37 -2.59 -14.67
N LYS A 7 22.86 -2.24 -13.47
CA LYS A 7 22.08 -2.30 -12.23
C LYS A 7 20.87 -1.36 -12.26
N TYR A 8 21.02 -0.17 -12.83
CA TYR A 8 19.93 0.78 -12.98
C TYR A 8 18.79 0.22 -13.84
N TYR A 9 19.09 -0.33 -15.02
CA TYR A 9 18.07 -0.95 -15.87
C TYR A 9 17.42 -2.19 -15.23
N GLU A 10 18.19 -2.96 -14.45
CA GLU A 10 17.62 -4.09 -13.69
C GLU A 10 16.61 -3.61 -12.64
N MET A 11 16.93 -2.54 -11.90
CA MET A 11 16.01 -1.92 -10.94
C MET A 11 14.73 -1.43 -11.62
N LEU A 12 14.85 -0.76 -12.77
CA LEU A 12 13.68 -0.30 -13.52
C LEU A 12 12.76 -1.46 -13.92
N ARG A 13 13.32 -2.57 -14.42
CA ARG A 13 12.54 -3.77 -14.76
C ARG A 13 11.85 -4.37 -13.53
N LYS A 14 12.55 -4.45 -12.39
CA LYS A 14 11.95 -4.94 -11.13
C LYS A 14 10.79 -4.07 -10.67
N ASN A 15 10.89 -2.75 -10.85
CA ASN A 15 9.82 -1.83 -10.48
C ASN A 15 8.65 -1.88 -11.47
N GLU A 16 8.92 -2.10 -12.76
CA GLU A 16 7.88 -2.34 -13.76
C GLU A 16 7.09 -3.62 -13.44
N ASP A 17 7.81 -4.71 -13.13
CA ASP A 17 7.19 -5.97 -12.72
C ASP A 17 6.39 -5.82 -11.44
N PHE A 18 6.88 -5.04 -10.47
CA PHE A 18 6.17 -4.71 -9.24
C PHE A 18 4.83 -4.02 -9.52
N PHE A 19 4.83 -2.94 -10.30
CA PHE A 19 3.60 -2.22 -10.61
C PHE A 19 2.64 -3.01 -11.49
N ARG A 20 3.15 -3.84 -12.42
CA ARG A 20 2.31 -4.78 -13.18
C ARG A 20 1.57 -5.75 -12.26
N ASN A 21 2.14 -6.07 -11.11
CA ASN A 21 1.55 -6.94 -10.09
C ASN A 21 0.81 -6.20 -8.96
N ALA A 22 0.67 -4.87 -9.01
CA ALA A 22 0.14 -4.08 -7.90
C ALA A 22 -1.22 -4.58 -7.38
N LYS A 23 -2.14 -5.00 -8.27
CA LYS A 23 -3.43 -5.57 -7.86
C LYS A 23 -3.30 -6.90 -7.11
N ARG A 24 -2.40 -7.78 -7.57
CA ARG A 24 -2.11 -9.06 -6.90
C ARG A 24 -1.47 -8.82 -5.53
N ILE A 25 -0.48 -7.92 -5.48
CA ILE A 25 0.17 -7.51 -4.23
C ILE A 25 -0.87 -6.97 -3.24
N ALA A 26 -1.74 -6.07 -3.68
CA ALA A 26 -2.78 -5.52 -2.81
C ALA A 26 -3.77 -6.59 -2.34
N ALA A 27 -4.09 -7.59 -3.15
CA ALA A 27 -4.90 -8.73 -2.75
C ALA A 27 -4.23 -9.58 -1.66
N GLU A 28 -2.92 -9.82 -1.76
CA GLU A 28 -2.16 -10.52 -0.71
C GLU A 28 -2.12 -9.72 0.60
N ILE A 29 -1.99 -8.40 0.52
CA ILE A 29 -2.09 -7.51 1.68
C ILE A 29 -3.48 -7.58 2.31
N LYS A 30 -4.55 -7.60 1.49
CA LYS A 30 -5.92 -7.76 1.97
C LYS A 30 -6.10 -9.06 2.73
N GLU A 31 -5.65 -10.20 2.19
CA GLU A 31 -5.76 -11.49 2.88
C GLU A 31 -5.03 -11.50 4.23
N ARG A 32 -3.87 -10.85 4.33
CA ARG A 32 -3.12 -10.69 5.59
C ARG A 32 -3.87 -9.78 6.57
N ALA A 33 -4.37 -8.65 6.08
CA ALA A 33 -5.12 -7.68 6.87
C ALA A 33 -6.42 -8.30 7.44
N GLU A 34 -7.16 -9.07 6.64
CA GLU A 34 -8.38 -9.77 7.08
C GLU A 34 -8.12 -10.78 8.19
N LYS A 35 -6.97 -11.47 8.17
CA LYS A 35 -6.57 -12.39 9.25
C LYS A 35 -6.32 -11.68 10.59
N ILE A 36 -5.88 -10.42 10.55
CA ILE A 36 -5.54 -9.63 11.73
C ILE A 36 -6.76 -8.83 12.23
N LEU A 37 -7.43 -8.16 11.30
CA LEU A 37 -8.47 -7.17 11.58
C LEU A 37 -9.89 -7.74 11.46
N GLY A 38 -10.08 -8.92 10.85
CA GLY A 38 -11.39 -9.40 10.47
C GLY A 38 -11.96 -8.59 9.30
N ASP A 39 -13.15 -8.03 9.47
CA ASP A 39 -13.74 -7.15 8.44
C ASP A 39 -12.88 -5.89 8.23
N CYS A 40 -12.38 -5.73 7.01
CA CYS A 40 -11.67 -4.53 6.58
C CYS A 40 -11.89 -4.27 5.08
N GLU A 41 -11.78 -3.01 4.69
CA GLU A 41 -11.79 -2.62 3.29
C GLU A 41 -10.38 -2.23 2.88
N VAL A 42 -9.94 -2.74 1.73
CA VAL A 42 -8.59 -2.50 1.20
C VAL A 42 -8.67 -1.89 -0.19
N PHE A 43 -7.87 -0.85 -0.40
CA PHE A 43 -7.84 -0.10 -1.64
C PHE A 43 -6.41 0.22 -2.06
N ILE A 44 -6.17 0.26 -3.37
CA ILE A 44 -5.01 0.96 -3.92
C ILE A 44 -5.39 2.44 -4.10
N VAL A 45 -4.55 3.33 -3.61
CA VAL A 45 -4.74 4.79 -3.66
C VAL A 45 -3.50 5.46 -4.29
N GLY A 46 -3.36 6.77 -4.15
CA GLY A 46 -2.15 7.46 -4.58
C GLY A 46 -1.97 7.55 -6.10
N SER A 47 -0.72 7.70 -6.54
CA SER A 47 -0.38 7.92 -7.96
C SER A 47 -0.78 6.74 -8.84
N TYR A 48 -0.72 5.51 -8.31
CA TYR A 48 -1.14 4.32 -9.05
C TYR A 48 -2.64 4.40 -9.40
N ALA A 49 -3.49 4.72 -8.43
CA ALA A 49 -4.93 4.86 -8.65
C ALA A 49 -5.28 6.03 -9.59
N ARG A 50 -4.44 7.07 -9.66
CA ARG A 50 -4.59 8.19 -10.62
C ARG A 50 -4.07 7.88 -12.02
N GLY A 51 -3.33 6.79 -12.22
CA GLY A 51 -2.63 6.50 -13.47
C GLY A 51 -1.38 7.36 -13.70
N GLU A 52 -0.85 7.98 -12.65
CA GLU A 52 0.28 8.91 -12.68
C GLU A 52 1.58 8.33 -12.07
N HIS A 53 1.56 7.06 -11.65
CA HIS A 53 2.72 6.42 -11.04
C HIS A 53 3.89 6.31 -12.03
N THR A 54 5.09 6.43 -11.46
CA THR A 54 6.36 6.18 -12.13
C THR A 54 7.01 4.92 -11.56
N LEU A 55 8.07 4.44 -12.19
CA LEU A 55 8.89 3.34 -11.67
C LEU A 55 9.62 3.67 -10.36
N SER A 56 9.52 4.90 -9.85
CA SER A 56 10.06 5.33 -8.56
C SER A 56 8.97 5.70 -7.55
N SER A 57 7.70 5.48 -7.88
CA SER A 57 6.60 5.72 -6.95
C SER A 57 6.50 4.61 -5.90
N ASP A 58 5.78 4.89 -4.82
CA ASP A 58 5.32 3.87 -3.89
C ASP A 58 3.97 3.28 -4.36
N LEU A 59 3.65 2.08 -3.90
CA LEU A 59 2.31 1.52 -3.97
C LEU A 59 1.57 1.82 -2.66
N ASP A 60 0.73 2.86 -2.68
CA ASP A 60 -0.09 3.23 -1.53
C ASP A 60 -1.29 2.30 -1.38
N ILE A 61 -1.40 1.64 -0.22
CA ILE A 61 -2.51 0.77 0.14
C ILE A 61 -3.23 1.33 1.36
N LEU A 62 -4.50 1.69 1.18
CA LEU A 62 -5.39 2.11 2.26
C LEU A 62 -6.10 0.90 2.85
N ILE A 63 -6.06 0.77 4.17
CA ILE A 63 -6.80 -0.26 4.92
C ILE A 63 -7.75 0.43 5.90
N VAL A 64 -9.04 0.16 5.78
CA VAL A 64 -10.09 0.74 6.62
C VAL A 64 -10.75 -0.35 7.46
N SER A 65 -10.70 -0.22 8.79
CA SER A 65 -11.34 -1.18 9.71
C SER A 65 -11.76 -0.52 11.02
N ASP A 66 -12.79 -1.08 11.68
CA ASP A 66 -13.18 -0.70 13.04
C ASP A 66 -12.15 -1.17 14.09
N ARG A 67 -11.28 -2.14 13.74
CA ARG A 67 -10.21 -2.63 14.64
C ARG A 67 -8.94 -1.79 14.60
N ILE A 68 -8.81 -0.88 13.64
CA ILE A 68 -7.72 0.10 13.63
C ILE A 68 -8.07 1.20 14.63
N PRO A 69 -7.21 1.50 15.61
CA PRO A 69 -7.49 2.53 16.61
C PRO A 69 -7.51 3.92 15.98
N GLU A 70 -8.33 4.83 16.50
CA GLU A 70 -8.40 6.22 16.01
C GLU A 70 -7.07 6.98 16.17
N ARG A 71 -6.25 6.55 17.13
CA ARG A 71 -4.89 7.03 17.36
C ARG A 71 -4.03 5.83 17.68
N PHE A 72 -2.89 5.72 17.01
CA PHE A 72 -1.87 4.70 17.28
C PHE A 72 -0.51 5.37 17.38
N SER A 73 0.40 4.73 18.12
CA SER A 73 1.79 5.16 18.17
C SER A 73 2.54 4.72 16.92
N PHE A 74 3.75 5.24 16.74
CA PHE A 74 4.62 4.82 15.65
C PHE A 74 5.02 3.35 15.78
N GLU A 75 5.20 2.86 17.00
CA GLU A 75 5.55 1.46 17.28
C GLU A 75 4.43 0.52 16.82
N TRP A 76 3.17 0.83 17.15
CA TRP A 76 2.02 0.05 16.66
C TRP A 76 1.95 0.05 15.14
N TYR A 77 2.19 1.21 14.51
CA TYR A 77 2.21 1.33 13.06
C TYR A 77 3.28 0.42 12.44
N VAL A 78 4.51 0.46 12.96
CA VAL A 78 5.61 -0.37 12.47
C VAL A 78 5.31 -1.86 12.65
N GLU A 79 4.81 -2.27 13.82
CA GLU A 79 4.41 -3.65 14.07
C GLU A 79 3.33 -4.11 13.10
N PHE A 80 2.28 -3.29 12.91
CA PHE A 80 1.19 -3.58 11.99
C PHE A 80 1.70 -3.72 10.55
N VAL A 81 2.48 -2.77 10.03
CA VAL A 81 3.02 -2.83 8.66
C VAL A 81 3.90 -4.06 8.45
N ARG A 82 4.74 -4.42 9.43
CA ARG A 82 5.62 -5.60 9.33
C ARG A 82 4.87 -6.93 9.27
N THR A 83 3.63 -6.99 9.77
CA THR A 83 2.77 -8.16 9.58
C THR A 83 2.18 -8.27 8.18
N LEU A 84 2.14 -7.15 7.45
CA LEU A 84 1.56 -7.06 6.12
C LEU A 84 2.61 -7.18 5.02
N THR A 85 3.77 -6.55 5.16
CA THR A 85 4.79 -6.49 4.11
C THR A 85 6.18 -6.20 4.68
N ASP A 86 7.20 -6.71 3.99
CA ASP A 86 8.62 -6.39 4.15
C ASP A 86 9.19 -5.59 2.97
N ASP A 87 8.39 -5.37 1.91
CA ASP A 87 8.74 -4.54 0.75
C ASP A 87 8.55 -3.06 1.08
N ASP A 88 9.64 -2.28 1.01
CA ASP A 88 9.71 -0.86 1.34
C ASP A 88 9.05 0.05 0.30
N ARG A 89 8.70 -0.50 -0.87
CA ARG A 89 7.95 0.21 -1.92
C ARG A 89 6.45 0.23 -1.67
N ILE A 90 5.96 -0.45 -0.63
CA ILE A 90 4.54 -0.49 -0.27
C ILE A 90 4.31 0.42 0.93
N ASN A 91 3.47 1.42 0.75
CA ASN A 91 3.11 2.36 1.80
C ASN A 91 1.71 2.05 2.33
N ILE A 92 1.60 1.64 3.60
CA ILE A 92 0.32 1.27 4.21
C ILE A 92 -0.28 2.49 4.92
N HIS A 93 -1.54 2.77 4.61
CA HIS A 93 -2.33 3.81 5.27
C HIS A 93 -3.44 3.14 6.10
N PRO A 94 -3.20 2.83 7.39
CA PRO A 94 -4.24 2.28 8.26
C PRO A 94 -5.16 3.39 8.75
N VAL A 95 -6.46 3.24 8.52
CA VAL A 95 -7.48 4.23 8.90
C VAL A 95 -8.59 3.58 9.70
N CYS A 96 -8.88 4.14 10.87
CA CYS A 96 -10.07 3.77 11.64
C CYS A 96 -11.33 4.11 10.84
N ARG A 97 -12.26 3.15 10.70
CA ARG A 97 -13.49 3.33 9.90
C ARG A 97 -14.32 4.54 10.33
N LYS A 98 -14.37 4.85 11.63
CA LYS A 98 -15.04 6.05 12.16
C LYS A 98 -14.46 7.36 11.61
N LYS A 99 -13.15 7.40 11.36
CA LYS A 99 -12.42 8.57 10.85
C LYS A 99 -12.28 8.58 9.34
N PHE A 100 -12.63 7.50 8.66
CA PHE A 100 -12.47 7.41 7.22
C PHE A 100 -13.21 8.51 6.47
N ARG A 101 -14.42 8.88 6.91
CA ARG A 101 -15.21 9.97 6.31
C ARG A 101 -14.49 11.32 6.32
N ASP A 102 -13.64 11.58 7.33
CA ASP A 102 -12.92 12.84 7.47
C ASP A 102 -11.78 12.95 6.44
N VAL A 103 -11.24 11.81 6.00
CA VAL A 103 -10.05 11.73 5.13
C VAL A 103 -10.35 11.14 3.74
N GLU A 104 -11.56 10.67 3.49
CA GLU A 104 -11.95 9.93 2.29
C GLU A 104 -11.58 10.66 0.98
N LYS A 105 -11.74 11.98 0.96
CA LYS A 105 -11.41 12.81 -0.21
C LYS A 105 -9.92 12.76 -0.58
N ALA A 106 -9.04 12.66 0.42
CA ALA A 106 -7.60 12.55 0.17
C ALA A 106 -7.21 11.23 -0.51
N TYR A 107 -8.05 10.21 -0.37
CA TYR A 107 -7.85 8.88 -0.94
C TYR A 107 -8.65 8.66 -2.23
N THR A 108 -9.02 9.72 -2.95
CA THR A 108 -9.75 9.63 -4.22
C THR A 108 -8.85 10.04 -5.39
N PRO A 109 -8.80 9.30 -6.52
CA PRO A 109 -9.49 8.04 -6.78
C PRO A 109 -8.90 6.85 -5.99
N ARG A 110 -9.69 5.79 -5.84
CA ARG A 110 -9.31 4.54 -5.19
C ARG A 110 -9.77 3.34 -6.00
N ILE A 111 -8.96 2.30 -6.02
CA ILE A 111 -9.26 1.03 -6.67
C ILE A 111 -9.52 0.01 -5.57
N ARG A 112 -10.75 -0.53 -5.49
CA ARG A 112 -11.08 -1.58 -4.53
C ARG A 112 -10.39 -2.89 -4.90
N VAL A 113 -9.88 -3.57 -3.88
CA VAL A 113 -9.21 -4.88 -3.97
C VAL A 113 -10.18 -6.00 -3.65
#